data_AF-A0A432UB26-F1
#
_entry.id   AF-A0A432UB26-F1
#
_cell.length_a   1.000
_cell.length_b   1.000
_cell.length_c   1.000
_cell.angle_alpha   90.00
_cell.angle_beta   90.00
_cell.angle_gamma   90.00
#
_symmetry.space_group_name_H-M   'P 1'
#
loop_
_entity.id
_entity.type
_entity.pdbx_description
1 polymer ?
#
loop_
_entity_poly.entity_id
_entity_poly.type
_entity_poly.pdbx_seq_one_letter_code
_entity_poly.pdbx_strand_id
1 'polypeptide(L)'
;MRIEIYDKGDNLIASWDVDLDTCERFKELSDEEVILEVATGIGVSLKNMGIELSLNGIVNEWGRLRVCGREIVLEAGNSRL
;
A
#
# COMPACT_ATOMS: atom_id res chain seq x y z
N MET A 1 -13.13 -2.58 8.25
CA MET A 1 -12.80 -2.62 6.80
C MET A 1 -11.35 -3.07 6.67
N ARG A 2 -10.81 -3.26 5.46
CA ARG A 2 -9.50 -3.89 5.29
C ARG A 2 -8.64 -3.20 4.25
N ILE A 3 -7.34 -3.19 4.49
CA ILE A 3 -6.30 -2.91 3.51
C ILE A 3 -5.64 -4.23 3.14
N GLU A 4 -5.46 -4.47 1.85
CA GLU A 4 -4.87 -5.70 1.28
C GLU A 4 -3.83 -5.31 0.23
N ILE A 5 -2.64 -5.87 0.32
CA ILE A 5 -1.54 -5.69 -0.63
C ILE A 5 -1.31 -7.02 -1.34
N TYR A 6 -1.27 -7.00 -2.67
CA TYR A 6 -1.02 -8.16 -3.51
C TYR A 6 0.22 -7.96 -4.36
N ASP A 7 0.94 -9.04 -4.64
CA ASP A 7 2.07 -9.04 -5.57
C ASP A 7 1.60 -9.01 -7.03
N LYS A 8 2.56 -8.97 -7.97
CA LYS A 8 2.28 -8.98 -9.41
C LYS A 8 1.70 -10.30 -9.95
N GLY A 9 1.74 -11.36 -9.14
CA GLY A 9 1.10 -12.65 -9.41
C GLY A 9 -0.27 -12.81 -8.76
N ASP A 10 -0.83 -11.74 -8.19
CA ASP A 10 -2.10 -11.70 -7.45
C ASP A 10 -2.09 -12.50 -6.13
N ASN A 11 -0.90 -12.80 -5.57
CA ASN A 11 -0.80 -13.39 -4.24
C ASN A 11 -0.89 -12.30 -3.16
N LEU A 12 -1.60 -12.58 -2.07
CA LEU A 12 -1.69 -11.67 -0.93
C LEU A 12 -0.35 -11.59 -0.20
N ILE A 13 0.25 -10.39 -0.13
CA ILE A 13 1.47 -10.11 0.63
C ILE A 13 1.13 -9.76 2.08
N ALA A 14 0.18 -8.85 2.29
CA ALA A 14 -0.17 -8.34 3.61
C ALA A 14 -1.63 -7.90 3.67
N SER A 15 -2.25 -8.03 4.84
CA SER A 15 -3.58 -7.48 5.10
C SER A 15 -3.77 -7.10 6.56
N TRP A 16 -4.49 -6.01 6.82
CA TRP A 16 -4.89 -5.63 8.17
C TRP A 16 -6.23 -4.91 8.17
N ASP A 17 -6.94 -5.04 9.29
CA ASP A 17 -8.22 -4.37 9.48
C ASP A 17 -8.00 -2.91 9.92
N VAL A 18 -8.87 -2.04 9.44
CA VAL A 18 -8.90 -0.60 9.75
C VAL A 18 -10.32 -0.18 10.13
N ASP A 19 -10.41 0.88 10.95
CA ASP A 19 -11.67 1.49 11.36
C ASP A 19 -12.34 2.29 10.24
N LEU A 20 -13.55 2.80 10.52
CA LEU A 20 -14.35 3.56 9.57
C LEU A 20 -13.68 4.88 9.20
N ASP A 21 -13.18 5.60 10.21
CA ASP A 21 -12.59 6.93 10.04
C ASP A 21 -11.34 6.89 9.15
N THR A 22 -10.50 5.86 9.33
CA THR A 22 -9.33 5.62 8.47
C THR A 22 -9.74 5.39 7.02
N CYS A 23 -10.80 4.61 6.79
CA CYS A 23 -11.27 4.37 5.44
C CYS A 23 -11.89 5.60 4.78
N GLU A 24 -12.64 6.42 5.51
CA GLU A 24 -13.15 7.68 4.97
C GLU A 24 -12.00 8.61 4.55
N ARG A 25 -10.93 8.69 5.35
CA ARG A 25 -9.71 9.43 4.96
C ARG A 25 -9.11 8.91 3.65
N PHE A 26 -8.98 7.59 3.48
CA PHE A 26 -8.45 7.02 2.23
C PHE A 26 -9.35 7.25 1.01
N LYS A 27 -10.66 7.44 1.19
CA LYS A 27 -11.57 7.78 0.08
C LYS A 27 -11.35 9.17 -0.47
N GLU A 28 -10.87 10.09 0.35
CA GLU A 28 -10.59 11.48 -0.05
C GLU A 28 -9.26 11.62 -0.82
N LEU A 29 -8.39 10.60 -0.75
CA LEU A 29 -7.07 10.60 -1.38
C LEU A 29 -7.11 10.10 -2.84
N SER A 30 -6.22 10.63 -3.67
CA SER A 30 -5.93 10.09 -5.00
C SER A 30 -5.24 8.72 -4.91
N ASP A 31 -5.21 7.95 -6.00
CA ASP A 31 -4.54 6.64 -6.00
C ASP A 31 -3.06 6.76 -5.63
N GLU A 32 -2.37 7.80 -6.11
CA GLU A 32 -0.96 8.06 -5.81
C GLU A 32 -0.74 8.35 -4.31
N GLU A 33 -1.60 9.16 -3.70
CA GLU A 33 -1.55 9.47 -2.27
C GLU A 33 -1.85 8.25 -1.40
N VAL A 34 -2.82 7.41 -1.81
CA VAL A 34 -3.11 6.14 -1.13
C VAL A 34 -1.89 5.23 -1.16
N ILE A 35 -1.25 5.05 -2.32
CA ILE A 35 -0.05 4.23 -2.47
C ILE A 35 1.06 4.76 -1.56
N LEU A 36 1.29 6.08 -1.55
CA LEU A 36 2.33 6.70 -0.75
C LEU A 36 2.09 6.54 0.75
N GLU A 37 0.87 6.76 1.24
CA GLU A 37 0.53 6.59 2.66
C GLU A 37 0.75 5.14 3.10
N VAL A 38 0.25 4.17 2.33
CA VAL A 38 0.40 2.74 2.66
C VAL A 38 1.87 2.32 2.62
N ALA A 39 2.62 2.76 1.60
CA ALA A 39 4.05 2.47 1.49
C ALA A 39 4.86 3.10 2.63
N THR A 40 4.49 4.30 3.07
CA THR A 40 5.12 4.98 4.21
C THR A 40 4.85 4.22 5.50
N GLY A 41 3.62 3.78 5.73
CA GLY A 41 3.27 2.96 6.91
C GLY A 41 4.07 1.65 6.96
N ILE A 42 4.17 0.96 5.84
CA ILE A 42 5.02 -0.25 5.71
C ILE A 42 6.49 0.09 5.95
N GLY A 43 7.00 1.15 5.34
CA GLY A 43 8.38 1.59 5.48
C GLY A 43 8.76 1.92 6.93
N VAL A 44 7.88 2.59 7.67
CA VAL A 44 8.06 2.85 9.12
C VAL A 44 8.10 1.54 9.90
N SER A 45 7.21 0.60 9.60
CA SER A 45 7.18 -0.72 10.25
C SER A 45 8.46 -1.51 9.99
N LEU A 46 8.93 -1.57 8.74
CA LEU A 46 10.17 -2.25 8.35
C LEU A 46 11.39 -1.63 9.02
N LYS A 47 11.46 -0.29 9.05
CA LYS A 47 12.54 0.43 9.74
C LYS A 47 12.60 0.08 11.23
N ASN A 48 11.46 -0.04 11.89
CA ASN A 48 11.39 -0.46 13.29
C ASN A 48 11.86 -1.92 13.52
N MET A 49 11.84 -2.75 12.48
CA MET A 49 12.38 -4.11 12.48
C MET A 49 13.87 -4.17 12.09
N GLY A 50 14.51 -3.03 11.82
CA GLY A 50 15.90 -2.96 11.36
C GLY A 50 16.08 -3.26 9.87
N ILE A 51 15.01 -3.25 9.08
CA ILE A 51 15.03 -3.44 7.63
C ILE A 51 14.92 -2.07 6.97
N GLU A 52 15.89 -1.72 6.12
CA GLU A 52 15.89 -0.44 5.41
C GLU A 52 15.64 -0.67 3.92
N LEU A 53 14.41 -0.36 3.48
CA LEU A 53 14.01 -0.37 2.08
C LEU A 53 13.54 1.03 1.69
N SER A 54 13.86 1.43 0.45
CA SER A 54 13.28 2.64 -0.14
C SER A 54 11.79 2.41 -0.43
N LEU A 55 11.01 3.49 -0.49
CA LEU A 55 9.59 3.42 -0.88
C LEU A 55 9.43 2.76 -2.26
N ASN A 56 10.33 3.05 -3.19
CA ASN A 56 10.40 2.37 -4.49
C ASN A 56 10.64 0.87 -4.36
N GLY A 57 11.56 0.46 -3.49
CA GLY A 57 11.80 -0.96 -3.23
C GLY A 57 10.56 -1.67 -2.67
N ILE A 58 9.80 -0.99 -1.81
CA ILE A 58 8.56 -1.52 -1.24
C ILE A 58 7.48 -1.65 -2.33
N VAL A 59 7.21 -0.57 -3.06
CA VAL A 59 6.10 -0.51 -4.03
C VAL A 59 6.38 -1.35 -5.28
N ASN A 60 7.64 -1.57 -5.66
CA ASN A 60 8.00 -2.38 -6.82
C ASN A 60 7.57 -3.85 -6.72
N GLU A 61 7.36 -4.36 -5.52
CA GLU A 61 6.88 -5.72 -5.30
C GLU A 61 5.35 -5.84 -5.44
N TRP A 62 4.64 -4.71 -5.43
CA TRP A 62 3.18 -4.69 -5.43
C TRP A 62 2.64 -4.74 -6.85
N GLY A 63 1.60 -5.55 -7.07
CA GLY A 63 0.81 -5.58 -8.29
C GLY A 63 -0.55 -4.91 -8.12
N ARG A 64 -1.13 -5.01 -6.92
CA ARG A 64 -2.47 -4.49 -6.64
C ARG A 64 -2.62 -4.14 -5.17
N LEU A 65 -3.33 -3.05 -4.90
CA LEU A 65 -3.69 -2.61 -3.56
C LEU A 65 -5.22 -2.53 -3.47
N ARG A 66 -5.81 -3.09 -2.42
CA ARG A 66 -7.22 -2.90 -2.10
C ARG A 66 -7.34 -2.17 -0.77
N VAL A 67 -7.92 -0.98 -0.79
CA VAL A 67 -8.14 -0.15 0.40
C VAL A 67 -9.63 0.06 0.58
N CYS A 68 -10.20 -0.55 1.62
CA CYS A 68 -11.60 -0.34 1.99
C CYS A 68 -12.59 -0.64 0.84
N GLY A 69 -12.26 -1.61 -0.01
CA GLY A 69 -13.06 -1.99 -1.18
C GLY A 69 -12.72 -1.26 -2.48
N ARG A 70 -11.96 -0.16 -2.43
CA ARG A 70 -11.36 0.47 -3.62
C ARG A 70 -10.15 -0.34 -4.07
N GLU A 71 -10.06 -0.61 -5.35
CA GLU A 71 -8.96 -1.37 -5.95
C GLU A 71 -8.09 -0.46 -6.81
N ILE A 72 -6.76 -0.57 -6.62
CA ILE A 72 -5.74 0.20 -7.31
C ILE A 72 -4.74 -0.80 -7.90
N VAL A 73 -4.68 -0.85 -9.23
CA VAL A 73 -3.72 -1.70 -9.94
C VAL A 73 -2.43 -0.91 -10.17
N LEU A 74 -1.29 -1.49 -9.79
CA LEU A 74 0.02 -0.89 -9.99
C LEU A 74 0.66 -1.52 -11.22
N GLU A 75 0.65 -0.79 -12.34
CA GLU A 75 1.51 -1.14 -13.46
C GLU A 75 2.98 -0.97 -13.04
N ALA A 76 3.86 -1.84 -13.54
CA ALA A 76 5.21 -2.02 -13.02
C ALA A 76 5.96 -0.69 -12.81
N GLY A 77 6.23 -0.37 -11.53
CA GLY A 77 6.95 0.83 -11.11
C GLY A 77 6.07 2.08 -11.14
N ASN A 78 5.82 2.66 -9.97
CA ASN A 78 5.24 3.99 -9.91
C ASN A 78 6.31 5.00 -10.32
N SER A 79 6.27 5.46 -11.58
CA SER A 79 7.25 6.39 -12.17
C SER A 79 7.42 7.73 -11.44
N ARG A 80 6.60 8.01 -10.42
CA ARG A 80 6.62 9.22 -9.60
C ARG A 80 7.21 9.02 -8.19
N LEU A 81 7.58 7.79 -7.81
CA LEU A 81 8.27 7.49 -6.55
C LEU A 81 9.78 7.34 -6.72
#